data_AF-X1CL33-F1
#
_entry.id   AF-X1CL33-F1
#
_cell.length_a   1.000
_cell.length_b   1.000
_cell.length_c   1.000
_cell.angle_alpha   90.00
_cell.angle_beta   90.00
_cell.angle_gamma   90.00
#
_symmetry.space_group_name_H-M   'P 1'
#
loop_
_entity.id
_entity.type
_entity.pdbx_description
1 polymer ?
#
loop_
_entity_poly.entity_id
_entity_poly.type
_entity_poly.pdbx_seq_one_letter_code
_entity_poly.pdbx_strand_id
1 'polypeptide(L)'
;IGRAVETGRPVFDIIGMGQFTDAYATQTIAALSVLSHVATLSAKLGAELIAPQARVDVMPVAIELVKDAYRAEGKLDELNVDEQLPYLSGTQFAWASGIIGMAARLKPAANIMIGPFWAESMMFAETFDRIGSMQVGGTARTYQIPFFAALCDYVLIGEEIFAAGAYVSGDPQQIGSIAAQDWFKLAAIGLSTVGALLSSVGVNIIAEMLSW
;
A
#
# COMPACT_ATOMS: atom_id res chain seq x y z
N ILE A 1 -5.38 -14.05 -3.57
CA ILE A 1 -6.64 -14.02 -4.36
C ILE A 1 -7.14 -15.43 -4.70
N GLY A 2 -6.37 -16.31 -5.35
CA GLY A 2 -6.82 -17.69 -5.62
C GLY A 2 -7.39 -18.44 -4.40
N ARG A 3 -6.70 -18.37 -3.25
CA ARG A 3 -7.20 -18.89 -1.96
C ARG A 3 -8.60 -18.36 -1.56
N ALA A 4 -8.90 -17.10 -1.88
CA ALA A 4 -10.19 -16.49 -1.59
C ALA A 4 -11.31 -17.13 -2.42
N VAL A 5 -11.04 -17.37 -3.70
CA VAL A 5 -11.94 -18.12 -4.60
C VAL A 5 -12.15 -19.55 -4.10
N GLU A 6 -11.07 -20.26 -3.74
CA GLU A 6 -11.15 -21.66 -3.26
C GLU A 6 -11.95 -21.81 -1.96
N THR A 7 -11.93 -20.80 -1.10
CA THR A 7 -12.59 -20.84 0.22
C THR A 7 -13.93 -20.13 0.27
N GLY A 8 -14.34 -19.46 -0.82
CA GLY A 8 -15.56 -18.63 -0.85
C GLY A 8 -15.57 -17.50 0.18
N ARG A 9 -14.39 -17.02 0.58
CA ARG A 9 -14.20 -15.93 1.54
C ARG A 9 -13.62 -14.71 0.81
N PRO A 10 -13.96 -13.48 1.19
CA PRO A 10 -13.54 -12.29 0.44
C PRO A 10 -12.02 -12.03 0.55
N VAL A 11 -11.53 -11.17 -0.35
CA VAL A 11 -10.24 -10.48 -0.26
C VAL A 11 -10.47 -9.10 0.33
N PHE A 12 -9.70 -8.73 1.35
CA PHE A 12 -9.65 -7.36 1.85
C PHE A 12 -8.49 -6.61 1.22
N ASP A 13 -8.73 -5.37 0.79
CA ASP A 13 -7.69 -4.44 0.35
C ASP A 13 -7.85 -3.10 1.10
N ILE A 14 -6.86 -2.76 1.91
CA ILE A 14 -6.86 -1.60 2.80
C ILE A 14 -5.74 -0.67 2.35
N ILE A 15 -6.13 0.48 1.79
CA ILE A 15 -5.19 1.46 1.19
C ILE A 15 -4.57 2.46 2.20
N GLY A 16 -4.82 2.26 3.50
CA GLY A 16 -4.45 3.20 4.55
C GLY A 16 -5.37 4.43 4.60
N MET A 17 -4.98 5.43 5.41
CA MET A 17 -5.83 6.58 5.74
C MET A 17 -5.26 7.93 5.28
N GLY A 18 -4.28 7.90 4.39
CA GLY A 18 -3.61 9.10 3.87
C GLY A 18 -4.45 9.86 2.86
N GLN A 19 -4.04 11.09 2.61
CA GLN A 19 -4.69 12.02 1.68
C GLN A 19 -3.80 12.33 0.48
N PHE A 20 -4.36 12.98 -0.54
CA PHE A 20 -3.54 13.49 -1.64
C PHE A 20 -2.76 14.76 -1.31
N THR A 21 -3.10 15.45 -0.22
CA THR A 21 -2.51 16.74 0.17
C THR A 21 -1.51 16.65 1.32
N ASP A 22 -1.34 15.47 1.92
CA ASP A 22 -0.45 15.29 3.05
C ASP A 22 0.95 14.79 2.62
N ALA A 23 1.86 14.69 3.60
CA ALA A 23 3.24 14.23 3.38
C ALA A 23 3.35 12.75 2.96
N TYR A 24 2.24 12.01 2.97
CA TYR A 24 2.18 10.58 2.66
C TYR A 24 1.37 10.29 1.39
N ALA A 25 1.01 11.32 0.61
CA ALA A 25 0.25 11.20 -0.63
C ALA A 25 0.86 10.19 -1.62
N THR A 26 2.19 10.10 -1.69
CA THR A 26 2.88 9.11 -2.53
C THR A 26 2.58 7.67 -2.11
N GLN A 27 2.41 7.41 -0.81
CA GLN A 27 2.03 6.08 -0.31
C GLN A 27 0.58 5.76 -0.68
N THR A 28 -0.31 6.76 -0.60
CA THR A 28 -1.71 6.63 -1.03
C THR A 28 -1.80 6.29 -2.52
N ILE A 29 -1.00 6.95 -3.37
CA ILE A 29 -0.95 6.65 -4.81
C ILE A 29 -0.44 5.24 -5.09
N ALA A 30 0.60 4.80 -4.38
CA ALA A 30 1.10 3.43 -4.49
C ALA A 30 0.03 2.41 -4.07
N ALA A 31 -0.68 2.67 -2.96
CA ALA A 31 -1.78 1.85 -2.47
C ALA A 31 -2.93 1.74 -3.49
N LEU A 32 -3.32 2.85 -4.11
CA LEU A 32 -4.36 2.85 -5.16
C LEU A 32 -3.94 2.04 -6.40
N SER A 33 -2.65 2.06 -6.75
CA SER A 33 -2.11 1.24 -7.84
C SER A 33 -2.22 -0.25 -7.52
N VAL A 34 -1.93 -0.64 -6.27
CA VAL A 34 -2.13 -2.01 -5.79
C VAL A 34 -3.61 -2.37 -5.76
N LEU A 35 -4.50 -1.48 -5.29
CA LEU A 35 -5.95 -1.71 -5.29
C LEU A 35 -6.48 -1.97 -6.69
N SER A 36 -6.07 -1.18 -7.69
CA SER A 36 -6.46 -1.41 -9.09
C SER A 36 -6.04 -2.79 -9.59
N HIS A 37 -4.82 -3.22 -9.25
CA HIS A 37 -4.32 -4.55 -9.59
C HIS A 37 -5.10 -5.67 -8.88
N VAL A 38 -5.34 -5.54 -7.57
CA VAL A 38 -6.11 -6.50 -6.77
C VAL A 38 -7.55 -6.58 -7.25
N ALA A 39 -8.18 -5.46 -7.59
CA ALA A 39 -9.52 -5.41 -8.16
C ALA A 39 -9.60 -6.11 -9.52
N THR A 40 -8.62 -5.88 -10.40
CA THR A 40 -8.55 -6.53 -11.72
C THR A 40 -8.46 -8.04 -11.55
N LEU A 41 -7.56 -8.52 -10.68
CA LEU A 41 -7.42 -9.95 -10.41
C LEU A 41 -8.65 -10.54 -9.71
N SER A 42 -9.29 -9.79 -8.81
CA SER A 42 -10.51 -10.23 -8.11
C SER A 42 -11.66 -10.39 -9.09
N ALA A 43 -11.91 -9.40 -9.96
CA ALA A 43 -12.89 -9.49 -11.02
C ALA A 43 -12.60 -10.66 -11.96
N LYS A 44 -11.37 -10.77 -12.47
CA LYS A 44 -10.94 -11.84 -13.38
C LYS A 44 -11.19 -13.24 -12.81
N LEU A 45 -10.85 -13.44 -11.53
CA LEU A 45 -10.94 -14.74 -10.86
C LEU A 45 -12.31 -15.00 -10.19
N GLY A 46 -13.18 -13.99 -10.12
CA GLY A 46 -14.46 -14.09 -9.41
C GLY A 46 -14.32 -14.10 -7.89
N ALA A 47 -13.30 -13.44 -7.34
CA ALA A 47 -13.17 -13.22 -5.90
C ALA A 47 -13.95 -11.96 -5.48
N GLU A 48 -14.66 -12.03 -4.36
CA GLU A 48 -15.29 -10.86 -3.74
C GLU A 48 -14.20 -9.95 -3.14
N LEU A 49 -14.12 -8.70 -3.62
CA LEU A 49 -13.24 -7.68 -3.08
C LEU A 49 -13.99 -6.80 -2.09
N ILE A 50 -13.40 -6.57 -0.91
CA ILE A 50 -13.87 -5.60 0.08
C ILE A 50 -12.74 -4.61 0.36
N ALA A 51 -12.93 -3.34 0.01
CA ALA A 51 -11.96 -2.25 0.19
C ALA A 51 -12.60 -1.06 0.94
N PRO A 52 -12.75 -1.14 2.27
CA PRO A 52 -13.42 -0.10 3.06
C PRO A 52 -12.65 1.23 3.05
N GLN A 53 -13.38 2.33 2.89
CA GLN A 53 -12.81 3.66 2.67
C GLN A 53 -12.87 4.54 3.92
N ALA A 54 -11.89 5.45 4.05
CA ALA A 54 -11.79 6.40 5.17
C ALA A 54 -11.81 7.87 4.74
N ARG A 55 -11.28 8.18 3.55
CA ARG A 55 -11.00 9.56 3.12
C ARG A 55 -11.91 9.93 1.96
N VAL A 56 -12.70 11.00 2.14
CA VAL A 56 -13.67 11.47 1.14
C VAL A 56 -13.01 12.03 -0.13
N ASP A 57 -11.76 12.47 -0.03
CA ASP A 57 -10.95 12.94 -1.16
C ASP A 57 -10.33 11.79 -1.97
N VAL A 58 -10.05 10.65 -1.33
CA VAL A 58 -9.41 9.48 -1.96
C VAL A 58 -10.44 8.49 -2.50
N MET A 59 -11.55 8.31 -1.78
CA MET A 59 -12.60 7.34 -2.10
C MET A 59 -13.12 7.41 -3.55
N PRO A 60 -13.40 8.58 -4.14
CA PRO A 60 -13.86 8.64 -5.53
C PRO A 60 -12.86 8.04 -6.52
N VAL A 61 -11.56 8.24 -6.29
CA VAL A 61 -10.50 7.68 -7.13
C VAL A 61 -10.44 6.16 -6.96
N ALA A 62 -10.53 5.67 -5.71
CA ALA A 62 -10.58 4.24 -5.44
C ALA A 62 -11.77 3.56 -6.13
N ILE A 63 -12.96 4.17 -6.07
CA ILE A 63 -14.17 3.66 -6.73
C ILE A 63 -13.99 3.59 -8.24
N GLU A 64 -13.49 4.65 -8.87
CA GLU A 64 -13.30 4.64 -10.34
C GLU A 64 -12.27 3.60 -10.77
N LEU A 65 -11.17 3.44 -10.03
CA LEU A 65 -10.18 2.38 -10.31
C LEU A 65 -10.79 0.97 -10.22
N VAL A 66 -11.63 0.71 -9.21
CA VAL A 66 -12.31 -0.59 -9.09
C VAL A 66 -13.35 -0.77 -10.19
N LYS A 67 -14.14 0.27 -10.53
CA LYS A 67 -15.07 0.20 -11.66
C LYS A 67 -14.37 -0.07 -12.98
N ASP A 68 -13.24 0.58 -13.23
CA ASP A 68 -12.44 0.38 -14.44
C ASP A 68 -11.91 -1.05 -14.51
N ALA A 69 -11.40 -1.58 -13.40
CA ALA A 69 -10.96 -2.96 -13.29
C ALA A 69 -12.09 -3.97 -13.58
N TYR A 70 -13.26 -3.80 -12.96
CA TYR A 70 -14.42 -4.67 -13.20
C TYR A 70 -14.98 -4.52 -14.63
N ARG A 71 -14.95 -3.31 -15.19
CA ARG A 71 -15.37 -3.05 -16.58
C ARG A 71 -14.43 -3.72 -17.58
N ALA A 72 -13.13 -3.67 -17.35
CA ALA A 72 -12.12 -4.28 -18.22
C ALA A 72 -12.29 -5.82 -18.29
N GLU A 73 -12.71 -6.44 -17.20
CA GLU A 73 -13.01 -7.88 -17.13
C GLU A 73 -14.47 -8.22 -17.50
N GLY A 74 -15.28 -7.24 -17.90
CA GLY A 74 -16.66 -7.43 -18.35
C GLY A 74 -17.65 -7.82 -17.24
N LYS A 75 -17.35 -7.47 -15.98
CA LYS A 75 -18.12 -7.87 -14.78
C LYS A 75 -18.64 -6.68 -13.97
N LEU A 76 -18.84 -5.54 -14.62
CA LEU A 76 -19.27 -4.32 -13.93
C LEU A 76 -20.63 -4.47 -13.23
N ASP A 77 -21.49 -5.38 -13.72
CA ASP A 77 -22.76 -5.76 -13.13
C ASP A 77 -22.64 -6.57 -11.82
N GLU A 78 -21.50 -7.21 -11.58
CA GLU A 78 -21.19 -7.90 -10.31
C GLU A 78 -20.72 -6.93 -9.21
N LEU A 79 -20.34 -5.69 -9.56
CA LEU A 79 -19.78 -4.71 -8.62
C LEU A 79 -20.89 -4.01 -7.80
N ASN A 80 -20.91 -4.23 -6.49
CA ASN A 80 -21.71 -3.44 -5.56
C ASN A 80 -20.81 -2.47 -4.78
N VAL A 81 -20.72 -1.22 -5.23
CA VAL A 81 -19.83 -0.21 -4.64
C VAL A 81 -20.13 0.06 -3.17
N ASP A 82 -21.40 0.07 -2.76
CA ASP A 82 -21.78 0.40 -1.38
C ASP A 82 -21.39 -0.72 -0.40
N GLU A 83 -21.44 -1.97 -0.84
CA GLU A 83 -21.04 -3.13 -0.02
C GLU A 83 -19.53 -3.39 -0.08
N GLN A 84 -18.92 -3.22 -1.25
CA GLN A 84 -17.52 -3.53 -1.50
C GLN A 84 -16.57 -2.39 -1.15
N LEU A 85 -16.98 -1.12 -1.28
CA LEU A 85 -16.17 0.05 -0.92
C LEU A 85 -16.91 0.99 0.06
N PRO A 86 -17.42 0.48 1.18
CA PRO A 86 -18.18 1.29 2.12
C PRO A 86 -17.29 2.37 2.73
N TYR A 87 -17.81 3.60 2.79
CA TYR A 87 -17.22 4.62 3.65
C TYR A 87 -17.54 4.30 5.11
N LEU A 88 -16.51 4.24 5.96
CA LEU A 88 -16.71 3.99 7.40
C LEU A 88 -16.62 5.28 8.23
N SER A 89 -15.44 5.92 8.24
CA SER A 89 -15.22 7.15 9.01
C SER A 89 -13.90 7.82 8.60
N GLY A 90 -13.85 9.15 8.69
CA GLY A 90 -12.60 9.92 8.60
C GLY A 90 -11.79 9.93 9.90
N THR A 91 -12.34 9.37 10.99
CA THR A 91 -11.67 9.28 12.29
C THR A 91 -10.96 7.93 12.43
N GLN A 92 -9.67 7.96 12.75
CA GLN A 92 -8.79 6.78 12.78
C GLN A 92 -9.38 5.53 13.43
N PHE A 93 -9.68 5.62 14.72
CA PHE A 93 -10.13 4.44 15.48
C PHE A 93 -11.56 4.03 15.15
N ALA A 94 -12.40 4.94 14.64
CA ALA A 94 -13.73 4.60 14.17
C ALA A 94 -13.65 3.79 12.86
N TRP A 95 -12.82 4.23 11.91
CA TRP A 95 -12.53 3.48 10.69
C TRP A 95 -11.92 2.11 11.01
N ALA A 96 -10.90 2.08 11.88
CA ALA A 96 -10.24 0.85 12.26
C ALA A 96 -11.19 -0.15 12.93
N SER A 97 -12.03 0.32 13.87
CA SER A 97 -13.03 -0.55 14.53
C SER A 97 -14.06 -1.10 13.54
N GLY A 98 -14.45 -0.31 12.54
CA GLY A 98 -15.32 -0.75 11.46
C GLY A 98 -14.72 -1.89 10.65
N ILE A 99 -13.46 -1.75 10.21
CA ILE A 99 -12.72 -2.79 9.49
C ILE A 99 -12.58 -4.05 10.35
N ILE A 100 -12.19 -3.92 11.61
CA ILE A 100 -12.02 -5.07 12.53
C ILE A 100 -13.36 -5.80 12.72
N GLY A 101 -14.46 -5.06 12.87
CA GLY A 101 -15.79 -5.63 12.94
C GLY A 101 -16.20 -6.36 11.66
N MET A 102 -15.87 -5.82 10.49
CA MET A 102 -16.10 -6.49 9.20
C MET A 102 -15.26 -7.76 9.08
N ALA A 103 -13.96 -7.69 9.42
CA ALA A 103 -13.05 -8.83 9.38
C ALA A 103 -13.52 -9.98 10.28
N ALA A 104 -14.00 -9.69 11.50
CA ALA A 104 -14.52 -10.69 12.42
C ALA A 104 -15.76 -11.44 11.88
N ARG A 105 -16.60 -10.76 11.09
CA ARG A 105 -17.82 -11.34 10.50
C ARG A 105 -17.53 -12.07 9.18
N LEU A 106 -16.88 -11.38 8.24
CA LEU A 106 -16.64 -11.84 6.89
C LEU A 106 -15.51 -12.87 6.82
N LYS A 107 -14.57 -12.81 7.78
CA LYS A 107 -13.38 -13.65 7.86
C LYS A 107 -12.72 -13.74 6.48
N PRO A 108 -12.13 -12.68 5.91
CA PRO A 108 -11.51 -12.78 4.58
C PRO A 108 -10.41 -13.83 4.52
N ALA A 109 -10.20 -14.45 3.36
CA ALA A 109 -9.12 -15.42 3.16
C ALA A 109 -7.76 -14.75 2.91
N ALA A 110 -7.78 -13.51 2.40
CA ALA A 110 -6.60 -12.71 2.15
C ALA A 110 -6.85 -11.26 2.57
N ASN A 111 -5.81 -10.61 3.10
CA ASN A 111 -5.80 -9.22 3.51
C ASN A 111 -4.56 -8.53 2.91
N ILE A 112 -4.78 -7.51 2.09
CA ILE A 112 -3.75 -6.70 1.46
C ILE A 112 -3.80 -5.33 2.13
N MET A 113 -2.69 -4.91 2.73
CA MET A 113 -2.58 -3.65 3.47
C MET A 113 -1.38 -2.88 2.94
N ILE A 114 -1.58 -2.05 1.92
CA ILE A 114 -0.53 -1.21 1.36
C ILE A 114 -0.93 0.25 1.55
N GLY A 115 -0.04 1.07 2.11
CA GLY A 115 -0.26 2.52 2.19
C GLY A 115 0.22 3.16 3.49
N PRO A 116 -0.25 4.38 3.77
CA PRO A 116 0.08 5.09 4.99
C PRO A 116 -0.81 4.64 6.15
N PHE A 117 -0.18 4.00 7.15
CA PHE A 117 -0.83 3.51 8.37
C PHE A 117 -0.27 4.15 9.65
N TRP A 118 -1.06 4.18 10.72
CA TRP A 118 -0.68 4.66 12.05
C TRP A 118 -0.90 3.54 13.08
N ALA A 119 -1.37 3.88 14.30
CA ALA A 119 -1.51 2.95 15.41
C ALA A 119 -2.42 1.74 15.11
N GLU A 120 -3.29 1.85 14.09
CA GLU A 120 -4.14 0.76 13.62
C GLU A 120 -3.37 -0.38 12.94
N SER A 121 -2.09 -0.21 12.57
CA SER A 121 -1.29 -1.24 11.89
C SER A 121 -1.26 -2.55 12.68
N MET A 122 -0.97 -2.48 13.98
CA MET A 122 -0.97 -3.65 14.86
C MET A 122 -2.38 -4.23 15.00
N MET A 123 -3.38 -3.37 15.15
CA MET A 123 -4.77 -3.79 15.33
C MET A 123 -5.28 -4.59 14.13
N PHE A 124 -4.98 -4.13 12.91
CA PHE A 124 -5.32 -4.85 11.68
C PHE A 124 -4.54 -6.14 11.58
N ALA A 125 -3.21 -6.08 11.66
CA ALA A 125 -2.37 -7.25 11.46
C ALA A 125 -2.71 -8.39 12.45
N GLU A 126 -2.96 -8.08 13.72
CA GLU A 126 -3.39 -9.08 14.72
C GLU A 126 -4.80 -9.61 14.41
N THR A 127 -5.74 -8.74 14.03
CA THR A 127 -7.12 -9.14 13.73
C THR A 127 -7.17 -10.14 12.59
N PHE A 128 -6.47 -9.85 11.49
CA PHE A 128 -6.45 -10.72 10.30
C PHE A 128 -5.64 -12.00 10.52
N ASP A 129 -4.57 -11.94 11.31
CA ASP A 129 -3.81 -13.13 11.73
C ASP A 129 -4.70 -14.11 12.52
N ARG A 130 -5.45 -13.59 13.52
CA ARG A 130 -6.32 -14.40 14.38
C ARG A 130 -7.44 -15.12 13.65
N ILE A 131 -7.86 -14.61 12.48
CA ILE A 131 -8.89 -15.26 11.63
C ILE A 131 -8.29 -16.09 10.49
N GLY A 132 -6.95 -16.22 10.47
CA GLY A 132 -6.19 -17.05 9.53
C GLY A 132 -6.18 -16.51 8.10
N SER A 133 -6.33 -15.20 7.91
CA SER A 133 -6.17 -14.56 6.60
C SER A 133 -4.69 -14.59 6.20
N MET A 134 -4.40 -14.89 4.93
CA MET A 134 -3.06 -14.61 4.39
C MET A 134 -2.89 -13.09 4.27
N GLN A 135 -1.76 -12.56 4.70
CA GLN A 135 -1.55 -11.12 4.82
C GLN A 135 -0.36 -10.65 3.99
N VAL A 136 -0.58 -9.58 3.22
CA VAL A 136 0.48 -8.79 2.59
C VAL A 136 0.42 -7.40 3.19
N GLY A 137 1.42 -7.02 3.96
CA GLY A 137 1.51 -5.70 4.60
C GLY A 137 2.59 -4.83 3.95
N GLY A 138 2.39 -3.51 3.93
CA GLY A 138 3.38 -2.60 3.37
C GLY A 138 3.13 -1.14 3.72
N THR A 139 4.16 -0.46 4.21
CA THR A 139 4.11 0.97 4.51
C THR A 139 5.50 1.60 4.49
N ALA A 140 5.58 2.87 4.12
CA ALA A 140 6.83 3.64 4.23
C ALA A 140 6.97 4.36 5.58
N ARG A 141 6.04 4.12 6.52
CA ARG A 141 6.09 4.70 7.87
C ARG A 141 6.89 3.78 8.78
N THR A 142 8.17 4.10 8.94
CA THR A 142 9.20 3.24 9.57
C THR A 142 8.80 2.67 10.93
N TYR A 143 8.08 3.42 11.75
CA TYR A 143 7.64 2.99 13.07
C TYR A 143 6.45 2.01 13.06
N GLN A 144 5.78 1.83 11.92
CA GLN A 144 4.71 0.86 11.74
C GLN A 144 5.19 -0.45 11.10
N ILE A 145 6.30 -0.41 10.37
CA ILE A 145 6.89 -1.57 9.70
C ILE A 145 7.07 -2.78 10.65
N PRO A 146 7.54 -2.62 11.91
CA PRO A 146 7.71 -3.76 12.81
C PRO A 146 6.42 -4.55 13.09
N PHE A 147 5.25 -3.90 13.08
CA PHE A 147 3.98 -4.58 13.31
C PHE A 147 3.59 -5.49 12.14
N PHE A 148 3.78 -5.01 10.91
CA PHE A 148 3.58 -5.83 9.72
C PHE A 148 4.64 -6.92 9.62
N ALA A 149 5.91 -6.61 9.89
CA ALA A 149 7.01 -7.57 9.94
C ALA A 149 6.75 -8.74 10.91
N ALA A 150 6.07 -8.49 12.02
CA ALA A 150 5.80 -9.51 13.03
C ALA A 150 4.60 -10.41 12.71
N LEU A 151 3.61 -9.92 11.97
CA LEU A 151 2.28 -10.54 11.86
C LEU A 151 1.81 -10.84 10.44
N CYS A 152 2.43 -10.25 9.41
CA CYS A 152 2.07 -10.51 8.02
C CYS A 152 2.94 -11.60 7.40
N ASP A 153 2.37 -12.40 6.49
CA ASP A 153 3.12 -13.45 5.76
C ASP A 153 4.16 -12.84 4.79
N TYR A 154 3.81 -11.71 4.17
CA TYR A 154 4.66 -10.98 3.24
C TYR A 154 4.65 -9.49 3.59
N VAL A 155 5.81 -8.86 3.56
CA VAL A 155 5.98 -7.50 4.06
C VAL A 155 6.81 -6.69 3.07
N LEU A 156 6.27 -5.56 2.61
CA LEU A 156 6.99 -4.54 1.86
C LEU A 156 7.49 -3.47 2.83
N ILE A 157 8.80 -3.26 2.83
CA ILE A 157 9.49 -2.38 3.77
C ILE A 157 9.82 -1.05 3.10
N GLY A 158 9.30 0.05 3.65
CA GLY A 158 9.77 1.37 3.25
C GLY A 158 9.39 1.69 1.80
N GLU A 159 10.41 1.87 0.96
CA GLU A 159 10.26 2.24 -0.45
C GLU A 159 9.76 1.11 -1.35
N GLU A 160 9.76 -0.13 -0.86
CA GLU A 160 9.28 -1.29 -1.62
C GLU A 160 7.81 -1.17 -2.04
N ILE A 161 6.99 -0.42 -1.28
CA ILE A 161 5.60 -0.16 -1.67
C ILE A 161 5.50 0.67 -2.95
N PHE A 162 6.44 1.58 -3.19
CA PHE A 162 6.46 2.40 -4.42
C PHE A 162 6.90 1.57 -5.61
N ALA A 163 7.90 0.70 -5.42
CA ALA A 163 8.33 -0.26 -6.42
C ALA A 163 7.19 -1.23 -6.77
N ALA A 164 6.48 -1.76 -5.77
CA ALA A 164 5.31 -2.60 -5.98
C ALA A 164 4.22 -1.87 -6.76
N GLY A 165 3.85 -0.64 -6.34
CA GLY A 165 2.85 0.18 -7.04
C GLY A 165 3.21 0.45 -8.50
N ALA A 166 4.47 0.81 -8.78
CA ALA A 166 4.98 1.03 -10.13
C ALA A 166 5.04 -0.25 -10.98
N TYR A 167 5.42 -1.37 -10.37
CA TYR A 167 5.52 -2.65 -11.06
C TYR A 167 4.14 -3.17 -11.46
N VAL A 168 3.16 -3.08 -10.56
CA VAL A 168 1.79 -3.56 -10.84
C VAL A 168 1.00 -2.62 -11.75
N SER A 169 1.30 -1.32 -11.75
CA SER A 169 0.69 -0.38 -12.70
C SER A 169 1.17 -0.62 -14.14
N GLY A 170 2.38 -1.17 -14.30
CA GLY A 170 3.00 -1.38 -15.60
C GLY A 170 3.38 -0.09 -16.32
N ASP A 171 3.35 1.06 -15.64
CA ASP A 171 3.66 2.37 -16.21
C ASP A 171 5.19 2.55 -16.36
N PRO A 172 5.72 2.60 -17.60
CA PRO A 172 7.15 2.77 -17.84
C PRO A 172 7.72 4.05 -17.23
N GLN A 173 6.90 5.10 -17.10
CA GLN A 173 7.32 6.37 -16.51
C GLN A 173 7.50 6.24 -14.99
N GLN A 174 6.57 5.56 -14.30
CA GLN A 174 6.71 5.29 -12.87
C GLN A 174 7.93 4.41 -12.58
N ILE A 175 8.07 3.31 -13.32
CA ILE A 175 9.19 2.38 -13.19
C ILE A 175 10.52 3.11 -13.45
N GLY A 176 10.60 3.90 -14.51
CA GLY A 176 11.78 4.69 -14.85
C GLY A 176 12.13 5.74 -13.81
N SER A 177 11.12 6.40 -13.22
CA SER A 177 11.32 7.37 -12.13
C SER A 177 11.93 6.71 -10.90
N ILE A 178 11.43 5.55 -10.47
CA ILE A 178 11.98 4.82 -9.32
C ILE A 178 13.43 4.41 -9.60
N ALA A 179 13.71 3.85 -10.78
CA ALA A 179 15.07 3.47 -11.16
C ALA A 179 16.04 4.65 -11.17
N ALA A 180 15.62 5.81 -11.69
CA ALA A 180 16.44 7.02 -11.67
C ALA A 180 16.73 7.50 -10.25
N GLN A 181 15.72 7.51 -9.37
CA GLN A 181 15.89 7.88 -7.97
C GLN A 181 16.92 6.99 -7.27
N ASP A 182 16.88 5.69 -7.51
CA ASP A 182 17.84 4.75 -6.92
C ASP A 182 19.28 4.99 -7.41
N TRP A 183 19.46 5.26 -8.70
CA TRP A 183 20.77 5.62 -9.25
C TRP A 183 21.33 6.91 -8.62
N PHE A 184 20.50 7.95 -8.45
CA PHE A 184 20.93 9.18 -7.81
C PHE A 184 21.23 9.01 -6.32
N LYS A 185 20.46 8.18 -5.60
CA LYS A 185 20.76 7.84 -4.20
C LYS A 185 22.08 7.10 -4.07
N LEU A 186 22.35 6.12 -4.94
CA LEU A 186 23.62 5.40 -4.96
C LEU A 186 24.80 6.33 -5.26
N ALA A 187 24.64 7.24 -6.22
CA ALA A 187 25.65 8.27 -6.51
C ALA A 187 25.89 9.18 -5.30
N ALA A 188 24.83 9.64 -4.63
CA ALA A 188 24.92 10.46 -3.42
C ALA A 188 25.63 9.72 -2.29
N ILE A 189 25.28 8.45 -2.02
CA ILE A 189 25.95 7.62 -1.02
C ILE A 189 27.45 7.48 -1.34
N GLY A 190 27.79 7.22 -2.60
CA GLY A 190 29.18 7.14 -3.06
C GLY A 190 29.95 8.44 -2.82
N LEU A 191 29.38 9.58 -3.24
CA LEU A 191 29.95 10.92 -3.03
C LEU A 191 30.12 11.25 -1.54
N SER A 192 29.11 10.97 -0.72
CA SER A 192 29.18 11.18 0.73
C SER A 192 30.25 10.31 1.39
N THR A 193 30.39 9.05 0.95
CA THR A 193 31.41 8.13 1.49
C THR A 193 32.82 8.59 1.12
N VAL A 194 33.05 8.97 -0.14
CA VAL A 194 34.34 9.51 -0.59
C VAL A 194 34.65 10.83 0.12
N GLY A 195 33.68 11.73 0.27
CA GLY A 195 33.82 12.98 1.01
C GLY A 195 34.22 12.76 2.47
N ALA A 196 33.57 11.81 3.15
CA ALA A 196 33.89 11.46 4.54
C ALA A 196 35.32 10.91 4.68
N LEU A 197 35.76 10.06 3.74
CA LEU A 197 37.12 9.50 3.75
C LEU A 197 38.19 10.57 3.46
N LEU A 198 37.97 11.43 2.46
CA LEU A 198 38.90 12.50 2.12
C LEU A 198 39.03 13.52 3.26
N SER A 199 37.91 13.89 3.88
CA SER A 199 37.93 14.80 5.03
C SER A 199 38.69 14.21 6.21
N SER A 200 38.61 12.89 6.43
CA SER A 200 39.34 12.18 7.49
C SER A 200 40.87 12.25 7.33
N VAL A 201 41.39 12.44 6.12
CA VAL A 201 42.83 12.62 5.83
C VAL A 201 43.21 14.09 5.56
N GLY A 202 42.32 15.03 5.89
CA GLY A 202 42.56 16.48 5.79
C GLY A 202 42.33 17.09 4.41
N VAL A 203 41.73 16.35 3.47
CA VAL A 203 41.38 16.84 2.13
C VAL A 203 39.91 17.24 2.10
N ASN A 204 39.62 18.54 2.18
CA ASN A 204 38.26 19.07 2.28
C ASN A 204 37.62 19.50 0.95
N ILE A 205 38.18 19.09 -0.20
CA ILE A 205 37.74 19.52 -1.53
C ILE A 205 36.23 19.31 -1.76
N ILE A 206 35.67 18.19 -1.31
CA ILE A 206 34.25 17.88 -1.51
C ILE A 206 33.38 18.73 -0.58
N ALA A 207 33.82 18.96 0.66
CA ALA A 207 33.10 19.81 1.61
C ALA A 207 33.09 21.28 1.16
N GLU A 208 34.22 21.78 0.66
CA GLU A 208 34.34 23.14 0.12
C GLU A 208 33.51 23.35 -1.16
N MET A 209 33.39 22.33 -2.01
CA MET A 209 32.50 22.38 -3.18
C MET A 209 31.01 22.41 -2.79
N LEU A 210 30.64 21.76 -1.69
CA LEU A 210 29.25 21.70 -1.20
C LEU A 210 28.87 22.87 -0.28
N SER A 211 29.84 23.69 0.17
CA SER A 211 29.60 24.83 1.06
C SER A 211 29.18 26.12 0.33
N TRP A 212 28.89 26.04 -0.96
CA TRP A 212 28.41 27.15 -1.79
C TRP A 212 26.88 27.29 -1.72
#